data_AF-A0A5D0R164-F1
#
_entry.id   AF-A0A5D0R164-F1
#
_cell.length_a   1.000
_cell.length_b   1.000
_cell.length_c   1.000
_cell.angle_alpha   90.00
_cell.angle_beta   90.00
_cell.angle_gamma   90.00
#
_symmetry.space_group_name_H-M   'P 1'
#
loop_
_entity.id
_entity.type
_entity.pdbx_description
1 polymer ?
#
loop_
_entity_poly.entity_id
_entity_poly.type
_entity_poly.pdbx_seq_one_letter_code
_entity_poly.pdbx_strand_id
1 'polypeptide(L)'
;MASLSTIKNWFKTGLKPTQAQFWATWDSFRHKDEAIPLDSVNGLQDDLDDKVDKISGKGLSTEDYTTPEKLKLASLPDALGLGIALDSKVDKVSGKGLSTEDYTTEEKEQVSLASKNIQEEVIDIDGDFALVDADFRVTFFINTTGTVNITIPTATLRDSFVCFFIVIGAGQLNILVDGLGATLNAPDGTLLSNGKRGMVEKKITADTFYASGEWEV
;
A
#
# COMPACT_ATOMS: atom_id res chain seq x y z
N MET A 1 -36.38 -74.73 -8.71
CA MET A 1 -36.60 -74.12 -10.03
C MET A 1 -35.84 -74.94 -11.07
N ALA A 2 -36.44 -75.18 -12.24
CA ALA A 2 -35.74 -75.81 -13.36
C ALA A 2 -34.81 -74.79 -14.01
N SER A 3 -33.60 -75.20 -14.42
CA SER A 3 -32.70 -74.29 -15.11
C SER A 3 -33.28 -73.90 -16.48
N LEU A 4 -32.91 -72.71 -16.99
CA LEU A 4 -33.32 -72.27 -18.32
C LEU A 4 -32.96 -73.31 -19.41
N SER A 5 -31.80 -73.96 -19.28
CA SER A 5 -31.35 -75.02 -20.19
C SER A 5 -32.22 -76.28 -20.09
N THR A 6 -32.67 -76.64 -18.89
CA THR A 6 -33.61 -77.75 -18.67
C THR A 6 -34.98 -77.45 -19.28
N ILE A 7 -35.50 -76.24 -19.04
CA ILE A 7 -36.78 -75.79 -19.59
C ILE A 7 -36.74 -75.78 -21.13
N LYS A 8 -35.68 -75.22 -21.72
CA LYS A 8 -35.50 -75.19 -23.19
C LYS A 8 -35.54 -76.58 -23.84
N ASN A 9 -35.09 -77.62 -23.14
CA ASN A 9 -35.12 -78.98 -23.68
C ASN A 9 -36.54 -79.57 -23.76
N TRP A 10 -37.49 -79.13 -22.92
CA TRP A 10 -38.87 -79.64 -22.92
C TRP A 10 -39.71 -79.12 -24.10
N PHE A 11 -39.29 -78.02 -24.72
CA PHE A 11 -40.00 -77.33 -25.81
C PHE A 11 -39.29 -77.43 -27.17
N LYS A 12 -38.42 -78.43 -27.36
CA LYS A 12 -37.80 -78.69 -28.67
C LYS A 12 -38.84 -79.23 -29.67
N THR A 13 -38.63 -78.93 -30.95
CA THR A 13 -39.49 -79.43 -32.03
C THR A 13 -39.66 -80.95 -31.94
N GLY A 14 -40.91 -81.42 -31.96
CA GLY A 14 -41.25 -82.84 -31.85
C GLY A 14 -41.33 -83.39 -30.42
N LEU A 15 -40.99 -82.59 -29.40
CA LEU A 15 -41.20 -82.93 -27.99
C LEU A 15 -42.39 -82.15 -27.41
N LYS A 16 -43.21 -82.81 -26.61
CA LYS A 16 -44.31 -82.19 -25.85
C LYS A 16 -44.00 -82.28 -24.36
N PRO A 17 -43.95 -81.16 -23.62
CA PRO A 17 -43.75 -81.21 -22.18
C PRO A 17 -44.90 -81.96 -21.52
N THR A 18 -44.60 -82.71 -20.46
CA THR A 18 -45.63 -83.23 -19.56
C THR A 18 -46.31 -82.08 -18.81
N GLN A 19 -47.49 -82.31 -18.24
CA GLN A 19 -48.19 -81.30 -17.42
C GLN A 19 -47.30 -80.74 -16.30
N ALA A 20 -46.56 -81.61 -15.62
CA ALA A 20 -45.62 -81.21 -14.58
C ALA A 20 -44.47 -80.33 -15.12
N GLN A 21 -43.91 -80.66 -16.29
CA GLN A 21 -42.87 -79.85 -16.93
C GLN A 21 -43.39 -78.49 -17.38
N PHE A 22 -44.64 -78.43 -17.86
CA PHE A 22 -45.29 -77.18 -18.23
C PHE A 22 -45.48 -76.26 -17.03
N TRP A 23 -46.00 -76.76 -15.91
CA TRP A 23 -46.15 -75.96 -14.69
C TRP A 23 -44.80 -75.54 -14.10
N ALA A 24 -43.82 -76.46 -14.06
CA ALA A 24 -42.47 -76.14 -13.60
C ALA A 24 -41.78 -75.05 -14.43
N THR A 25 -42.21 -74.83 -15.68
CA THR A 25 -41.74 -73.71 -16.51
C THR A 25 -42.20 -72.39 -15.92
N TRP A 26 -43.49 -72.24 -15.63
CA TRP A 26 -44.04 -71.02 -15.05
C TRP A 26 -43.53 -70.76 -13.64
N ASP A 27 -43.42 -71.80 -12.81
CA ASP A 27 -42.88 -71.70 -11.45
C ASP A 27 -41.39 -71.33 -11.39
N SER A 28 -40.65 -71.47 -12.50
CA SER A 28 -39.24 -71.09 -12.57
C SER A 28 -39.03 -69.63 -12.92
N PHE A 29 -40.07 -68.91 -13.33
CA PHE A 29 -40.03 -67.47 -13.59
C PHE A 29 -40.82 -66.71 -12.52
N ARG A 30 -40.30 -65.56 -12.13
CA ARG A 30 -40.96 -64.66 -11.19
C ARG A 30 -42.10 -63.92 -11.88
N HIS A 31 -43.26 -63.83 -11.24
CA HIS A 31 -44.40 -63.08 -11.76
C HIS A 31 -44.26 -61.59 -11.44
N LYS A 32 -44.82 -60.72 -12.29
CA LYS A 32 -44.68 -59.26 -12.17
C LYS A 32 -45.21 -58.72 -10.83
N ASP A 33 -46.18 -59.40 -10.24
CA ASP A 33 -46.83 -59.00 -8.99
C ASP A 33 -46.11 -59.57 -7.74
N GLU A 34 -45.00 -60.29 -7.92
CA GLU A 34 -44.25 -60.92 -6.83
C GLU A 34 -42.97 -60.14 -6.48
N ALA A 35 -42.88 -59.66 -5.24
CA ALA A 35 -41.74 -58.88 -4.74
C ALA A 35 -40.42 -59.67 -4.74
N ILE A 36 -39.30 -59.05 -5.14
CA ILE A 36 -37.96 -59.65 -5.17
C ILE A 36 -37.40 -59.79 -3.75
N PRO A 37 -37.16 -61.02 -3.24
CA PRO A 37 -36.49 -61.23 -1.97
C PRO A 37 -35.05 -60.70 -2.00
N LEU A 38 -34.59 -60.08 -0.92
CA LEU A 38 -33.27 -59.47 -0.82
C LEU A 38 -32.14 -60.47 -1.05
N ASP A 39 -32.31 -61.70 -0.55
CA ASP A 39 -31.40 -62.83 -0.66
C ASP A 39 -31.30 -63.40 -2.09
N SER A 40 -32.21 -63.03 -3.00
CA SER A 40 -32.16 -63.45 -4.40
C SER A 40 -31.17 -62.65 -5.26
N VAL A 41 -30.61 -61.55 -4.73
CA VAL A 41 -29.62 -60.71 -5.42
C VAL A 41 -28.22 -61.00 -4.87
N ASN A 42 -27.40 -61.67 -5.66
CA ASN A 42 -26.02 -62.01 -5.29
C ASN A 42 -25.18 -60.75 -5.02
N GLY A 43 -24.49 -60.69 -3.88
CA GLY A 43 -23.61 -59.59 -3.47
C GLY A 43 -24.33 -58.38 -2.85
N LEU A 44 -25.67 -58.36 -2.83
CA LEU A 44 -26.41 -57.22 -2.27
C LEU A 44 -26.19 -57.06 -0.77
N GLN A 45 -26.12 -58.16 -0.01
CA GLN A 45 -25.86 -58.08 1.42
C GLN A 45 -24.46 -57.53 1.72
N ASP A 46 -23.44 -58.01 1.00
CA ASP A 46 -22.06 -57.56 1.16
C ASP A 46 -21.93 -56.05 0.85
N ASP A 47 -22.57 -55.58 -0.23
CA ASP A 47 -22.60 -54.16 -0.60
C ASP A 47 -23.31 -53.28 0.45
N LEU A 48 -24.32 -53.82 1.14
CA LEU A 48 -25.01 -53.13 2.24
C LEU A 48 -24.17 -53.12 3.51
N ASP A 49 -23.49 -54.22 3.82
CA ASP A 49 -22.65 -54.37 5.01
C ASP A 49 -21.40 -53.48 4.93
N ASP A 50 -20.91 -53.19 3.71
CA ASP A 50 -19.82 -52.24 3.47
C ASP A 50 -20.26 -50.77 3.58
N LYS A 51 -21.56 -50.48 3.71
CA LYS A 51 -22.04 -49.09 3.91
C LYS A 51 -21.84 -48.67 5.36
N VAL A 52 -21.45 -47.41 5.50
CA VAL A 52 -21.42 -46.74 6.81
C VAL A 52 -22.85 -46.40 7.23
N ASP A 53 -23.16 -46.65 8.51
CA ASP A 53 -24.44 -46.28 9.11
C ASP A 53 -24.70 -44.77 9.05
N LYS A 54 -25.97 -44.41 8.85
CA LYS A 54 -26.40 -43.01 8.91
C LYS A 54 -26.45 -42.54 10.35
N ILE A 55 -25.62 -41.57 10.69
CA ILE A 55 -25.66 -40.86 11.98
C ILE A 55 -26.41 -39.54 11.82
N SER A 56 -27.32 -39.23 12.75
CA SER A 56 -28.05 -37.96 12.74
C SER A 56 -27.07 -36.77 12.87
N GLY A 57 -27.15 -35.82 11.93
CA GLY A 57 -26.29 -34.64 11.91
C GLY A 57 -24.94 -34.78 11.18
N LYS A 58 -24.68 -35.93 10.52
CA LYS A 58 -23.49 -36.18 9.70
C LYS A 58 -23.84 -36.50 8.23
N GLY A 59 -22.90 -36.22 7.33
CA GLY A 59 -22.95 -36.70 5.94
C GLY A 59 -22.48 -38.15 5.84
N LEU A 60 -22.69 -38.82 4.70
CA LEU A 60 -22.23 -40.20 4.45
C LEU A 60 -20.81 -40.26 3.83
N SER A 61 -20.03 -39.18 3.90
CA SER A 61 -18.74 -39.02 3.21
C SER A 61 -17.63 -38.53 4.13
N THR A 62 -16.37 -38.63 3.68
CA THR A 62 -15.11 -38.35 4.41
C THR A 62 -14.98 -36.97 5.08
N GLU A 63 -15.82 -35.98 4.73
CA GLU A 63 -15.79 -34.64 5.34
C GLU A 63 -16.85 -34.52 6.44
N ASP A 64 -16.49 -35.07 7.59
CA ASP A 64 -17.40 -35.49 8.65
C ASP A 64 -17.54 -34.44 9.77
N TYR A 65 -17.89 -33.21 9.42
CA TYR A 65 -18.10 -32.13 10.40
C TYR A 65 -19.58 -31.98 10.77
N THR A 66 -19.89 -32.10 12.06
CA THR A 66 -21.23 -31.82 12.59
C THR A 66 -21.56 -30.33 12.53
N THR A 67 -22.84 -29.95 12.50
CA THR A 67 -23.27 -28.53 12.51
C THR A 67 -22.65 -27.71 13.67
N PRO A 68 -22.56 -28.24 14.91
CA PRO A 68 -21.87 -27.54 16.00
C PRO A 68 -20.37 -27.34 15.77
N GLU A 69 -19.67 -28.28 15.14
CA GLU A 69 -18.24 -28.14 14.85
C GLU A 69 -17.98 -27.11 13.75
N LYS A 70 -18.85 -27.05 12.73
CA LYS A 70 -18.80 -26.00 11.72
C LYS A 70 -19.04 -24.62 12.32
N LEU A 71 -19.97 -24.50 13.26
CA LEU A 71 -20.22 -23.25 13.99
C LEU A 71 -19.02 -22.85 14.84
N LYS A 72 -18.39 -23.80 15.55
CA LYS A 72 -17.18 -23.54 16.33
C LYS A 72 -16.01 -23.06 15.45
N LEU A 73 -15.78 -23.73 14.32
CA LEU A 73 -14.75 -23.32 13.36
C LEU A 73 -15.00 -21.93 12.80
N ALA A 74 -16.25 -21.63 12.43
CA ALA A 74 -16.66 -20.31 11.97
C ALA A 74 -16.49 -19.23 13.06
N SER A 75 -16.59 -19.60 14.34
CA SER A 75 -16.42 -18.69 15.47
C SER A 75 -14.97 -18.48 15.93
N LEU A 76 -14.00 -19.25 15.43
CA LEU A 76 -12.58 -19.11 15.84
C LEU A 76 -11.97 -17.71 15.58
N PRO A 77 -12.27 -17.01 14.47
CA PRO A 77 -11.78 -15.65 14.24
C PRO A 77 -12.18 -14.69 15.36
N ASP A 78 -13.41 -14.83 15.86
CA ASP A 78 -13.99 -13.98 16.90
C ASP A 78 -13.56 -14.42 18.31
N ALA A 79 -13.57 -15.73 18.58
CA ALA A 79 -13.28 -16.29 19.90
C ALA A 79 -11.82 -16.11 20.36
N LEU A 80 -10.88 -16.04 19.42
CA LEU A 80 -9.46 -15.84 19.70
C LEU A 80 -9.05 -14.36 19.61
N GLY A 81 -9.98 -13.46 19.30
CA GLY A 81 -9.68 -12.04 19.06
C GLY A 81 -8.68 -11.83 17.93
N LEU A 82 -8.52 -12.80 17.02
CA LEU A 82 -7.56 -12.75 15.92
C LEU A 82 -7.87 -11.59 14.98
N GLY A 83 -9.15 -11.29 14.75
CA GLY A 83 -9.57 -10.10 13.99
C GLY A 83 -9.07 -8.80 14.64
N ILE A 84 -9.30 -8.63 15.93
CA ILE A 84 -8.88 -7.45 16.70
C ILE A 84 -7.35 -7.36 16.78
N ALA A 85 -6.67 -8.49 17.03
CA ALA A 85 -5.22 -8.55 17.16
C ALA A 85 -4.50 -8.27 15.83
N LEU A 86 -5.06 -8.72 14.69
CA LEU A 86 -4.57 -8.35 13.36
C LEU A 86 -4.86 -6.88 13.07
N ASP A 87 -6.08 -6.41 13.34
CA ASP A 87 -6.47 -5.00 13.14
C ASP A 87 -5.66 -4.02 14.01
N SER A 88 -5.17 -4.46 15.18
CA SER A 88 -4.32 -3.66 16.06
C SER A 88 -2.82 -3.79 15.76
N LYS A 89 -2.38 -4.88 15.11
CA LYS A 89 -0.98 -5.06 14.67
C LYS A 89 -0.68 -4.37 13.35
N VAL A 90 -1.71 -4.07 12.56
CA VAL A 90 -1.59 -3.12 11.46
C VAL A 90 -1.73 -1.74 12.09
N ASP A 91 -0.63 -0.99 12.23
CA ASP A 91 -0.69 0.40 12.65
C ASP A 91 -1.55 1.19 11.65
N LYS A 92 -2.87 1.31 11.91
CA LYS A 92 -3.81 2.17 11.16
C LYS A 92 -3.58 3.65 11.47
N VAL A 93 -2.34 4.06 11.71
CA VAL A 93 -1.99 5.47 11.81
C VAL A 93 -2.10 6.04 10.40
N SER A 94 -3.00 7.01 10.22
CA SER A 94 -3.19 7.69 8.93
C SER A 94 -1.85 8.15 8.37
N GLY A 95 -1.46 7.61 7.21
CA GLY A 95 -0.21 7.95 6.53
C GLY A 95 0.93 6.91 6.60
N LYS A 96 0.79 5.81 7.34
CA LYS A 96 1.79 4.72 7.39
C LYS A 96 1.43 3.49 6.53
N GLY A 97 2.45 2.81 5.97
CA GLY A 97 2.33 1.63 5.12
C GLY A 97 3.08 0.42 5.68
N LEU A 98 2.94 -0.77 5.07
CA LEU A 98 3.45 -2.07 5.59
C LEU A 98 4.92 -2.39 5.25
N SER A 99 5.72 -1.47 4.71
CA SER A 99 7.10 -1.76 4.26
C SER A 99 8.06 -0.58 4.37
N THR A 100 9.29 -0.87 4.83
CA THR A 100 10.60 -0.16 4.89
C THR A 100 10.77 1.37 4.77
N GLU A 101 9.75 2.14 4.42
CA GLU A 101 9.80 3.60 4.41
C GLU A 101 8.57 4.19 5.13
N ASP A 102 8.64 4.14 6.46
CA ASP A 102 7.61 4.65 7.38
C ASP A 102 7.80 6.14 7.66
N TYR A 103 7.17 7.00 6.86
CA TYR A 103 7.01 8.42 7.20
C TYR A 103 5.54 8.82 7.14
N THR A 104 5.05 9.47 8.20
CA THR A 104 3.75 10.17 8.22
C THR A 104 3.69 11.27 7.16
N THR A 105 2.50 11.78 6.85
CA THR A 105 2.33 12.89 5.88
C THR A 105 3.11 14.13 6.34
N GLU A 106 3.06 14.42 7.63
CA GLU A 106 3.77 15.52 8.28
C GLU A 106 5.30 15.33 8.20
N GLU A 107 5.79 14.12 8.46
CA GLU A 107 7.22 13.81 8.34
C GLU A 107 7.69 13.86 6.88
N LYS A 108 6.88 13.42 5.92
CA LYS A 108 7.19 13.53 4.48
C LYS A 108 7.30 14.98 4.04
N GLU A 109 6.42 15.84 4.54
CA GLU A 109 6.48 17.27 4.25
C GLU A 109 7.73 17.91 4.87
N GLN A 110 8.09 17.55 6.10
CA GLN A 110 9.33 18.00 6.72
C GLN A 110 10.60 17.52 5.99
N VAL A 111 10.66 16.25 5.57
CA VAL A 111 11.79 15.71 4.79
C VAL A 111 11.87 16.37 3.41
N SER A 112 10.73 16.66 2.77
CA SER A 112 10.68 17.42 1.52
C SER A 112 11.24 18.84 1.70
N LEU A 113 10.90 19.52 2.80
CA LEU A 113 11.46 20.84 3.14
C LEU A 113 12.96 20.79 3.46
N ALA A 114 13.41 19.76 4.19
CA ALA A 114 14.84 19.55 4.47
C ALA A 114 15.64 19.31 3.18
N SER A 115 15.04 18.67 2.18
CA SER A 115 15.64 18.45 0.86
C SER A 115 15.70 19.74 0.03
N LYS A 116 14.77 20.69 0.22
CA LYS A 116 14.80 22.02 -0.40
C LYS A 116 15.91 22.90 0.14
N ASN A 117 16.28 22.75 1.42
CA ASN A 117 17.41 23.46 2.04
C ASN A 117 18.79 23.11 1.44
N ILE A 118 18.87 22.12 0.53
CA ILE A 118 20.11 21.74 -0.17
C ILE A 118 20.12 22.26 -1.63
N GLN A 119 18.95 22.60 -2.19
CA GLN A 119 18.94 23.34 -3.44
C GLN A 119 19.09 24.80 -3.07
N GLU A 120 20.30 25.35 -3.23
CA GLU A 120 20.53 26.79 -3.24
C GLU A 120 19.44 27.41 -4.11
N GLU A 121 18.45 28.05 -3.49
CA GLU A 121 17.51 28.87 -4.23
C GLU A 121 18.35 30.04 -4.74
N VAL A 122 18.67 29.97 -6.03
CA VAL A 122 19.39 31.04 -6.73
C VAL A 122 18.33 31.96 -7.28
N ILE A 123 18.26 33.17 -6.74
CA ILE A 123 17.31 34.20 -7.20
C ILE A 123 18.11 35.24 -8.00
N ASP A 124 17.75 35.41 -9.27
CA ASP A 124 18.27 36.49 -10.10
C ASP A 124 17.57 37.81 -9.73
N ILE A 125 18.36 38.82 -9.37
CA ILE A 125 17.88 40.18 -9.05
C ILE A 125 18.39 41.15 -10.12
N ASP A 126 17.46 41.67 -10.92
CA ASP A 126 17.72 42.70 -11.94
C ASP A 126 17.27 44.12 -11.51
N GLY A 127 16.82 44.31 -10.26
CA GLY A 127 16.30 45.58 -9.74
C GLY A 127 16.19 45.62 -8.22
N ASP A 128 15.55 46.67 -7.67
CA ASP A 128 15.39 46.83 -6.23
C ASP A 128 14.63 45.65 -5.60
N PHE A 129 15.13 45.16 -4.47
CA PHE A 129 14.59 43.99 -3.79
C PHE A 129 14.57 44.20 -2.27
N ALA A 130 13.56 43.66 -1.60
CA ALA A 130 13.44 43.74 -0.15
C ALA A 130 13.47 42.32 0.43
N LEU A 131 14.41 42.08 1.35
CA LEU A 131 14.58 40.77 1.97
C LEU A 131 13.39 40.41 2.86
N VAL A 132 12.96 39.16 2.80
CA VAL A 132 11.96 38.56 3.66
C VAL A 132 12.55 37.38 4.43
N ASP A 133 11.86 36.92 5.47
CA ASP A 133 12.37 35.82 6.31
C ASP A 133 12.51 34.48 5.55
N ALA A 134 11.83 34.34 4.41
CA ALA A 134 12.00 33.21 3.49
C ALA A 134 13.36 33.21 2.78
N ASP A 135 14.04 34.35 2.68
CA ASP A 135 15.34 34.50 2.01
C ASP A 135 16.53 34.00 2.85
N PHE A 136 16.25 33.29 3.94
CA PHE A 136 17.28 32.73 4.80
C PHE A 136 18.07 31.65 4.08
N ARG A 137 19.39 31.84 3.97
CA ARG A 137 20.36 31.01 3.25
C ARG A 137 20.17 30.95 1.73
N VAL A 138 19.47 31.94 1.18
CA VAL A 138 19.32 32.12 -0.27
C VAL A 138 20.59 32.75 -0.85
N THR A 139 20.92 32.35 -2.08
CA THR A 139 21.99 32.96 -2.88
C THR A 139 21.37 33.84 -3.96
N PHE A 140 21.71 35.11 -3.98
CA PHE A 140 21.22 36.06 -4.96
C PHE A 140 22.26 36.31 -6.04
N PHE A 141 21.86 36.22 -7.29
CA PHE A 141 22.67 36.69 -8.42
C PHE A 141 22.23 38.09 -8.77
N ILE A 142 23.07 39.07 -8.43
CA ILE A 142 22.76 40.48 -8.65
C ILE A 142 23.29 40.89 -10.01
N ASN A 143 22.38 41.15 -10.92
CA ASN A 143 22.69 41.80 -12.17
C ASN A 143 22.62 43.32 -11.97
N THR A 144 23.74 43.91 -11.59
CA THR A 144 23.85 45.34 -11.31
C THR A 144 23.82 46.19 -12.59
N THR A 145 22.80 46.09 -13.45
CA THR A 145 22.67 47.00 -14.60
C THR A 145 22.08 48.33 -14.12
N GLY A 146 22.93 49.24 -13.64
CA GLY A 146 22.50 50.51 -13.03
C GLY A 146 22.63 50.48 -11.50
N THR A 147 21.65 51.06 -10.79
CA THR A 147 21.61 51.05 -9.32
C THR A 147 20.60 50.01 -8.84
N VAL A 148 21.04 49.10 -7.98
CA VAL A 148 20.19 48.09 -7.31
C VAL A 148 20.23 48.34 -5.80
N ASN A 149 19.06 48.47 -5.19
CA ASN A 149 18.89 48.66 -3.76
C ASN A 149 18.35 47.38 -3.11
N ILE A 150 19.12 46.79 -2.19
CA ILE A 150 18.67 45.69 -1.35
C ILE A 150 18.23 46.26 -0.01
N THR A 151 16.93 46.18 0.26
CA THR A 151 16.33 46.65 1.51
C THR A 151 16.29 45.53 2.53
N ILE A 152 16.75 45.82 3.75
CA ILE A 152 16.81 44.89 4.88
C ILE A 152 15.88 45.40 5.98
N PRO A 153 14.66 44.85 6.08
CA PRO A 153 13.73 45.18 7.16
C PRO A 153 14.09 44.38 8.43
N THR A 154 14.78 45.01 9.37
CA THR A 154 15.37 44.29 10.53
C THR A 154 14.34 43.64 11.43
N ALA A 155 13.17 44.26 11.56
CA ALA A 155 12.06 43.82 12.42
C ALA A 155 11.36 42.54 11.94
N THR A 156 11.47 42.20 10.65
CA THR A 156 10.78 41.04 10.07
C THR A 156 11.68 39.82 9.89
N LEU A 157 13.00 40.01 9.94
CA LEU A 157 13.97 38.94 9.72
C LEU A 157 14.34 38.25 11.04
N ARG A 158 14.39 36.91 11.03
CA ARG A 158 14.78 36.09 12.19
C ARG A 158 16.20 36.37 12.68
N ASP A 159 16.45 36.04 13.93
CA ASP A 159 17.81 36.00 14.49
C ASP A 159 18.68 35.00 13.73
N SER A 160 19.98 35.32 13.59
CA SER A 160 20.93 34.53 12.80
C SER A 160 20.63 34.50 11.29
N PHE A 161 19.78 35.38 10.78
CA PHE A 161 19.50 35.47 9.34
C PHE A 161 20.80 35.63 8.56
N VAL A 162 20.94 34.92 7.44
CA VAL A 162 22.10 35.03 6.54
C VAL A 162 21.63 34.86 5.10
N CYS A 163 22.22 35.61 4.18
CA CYS A 163 22.04 35.43 2.73
C CYS A 163 23.36 35.75 2.00
N PHE A 164 23.48 35.23 0.77
CA PHE A 164 24.67 35.39 -0.04
C PHE A 164 24.35 36.18 -1.30
N PHE A 165 25.29 36.98 -1.78
CA PHE A 165 25.15 37.70 -3.04
C PHE A 165 26.36 37.45 -3.93
N ILE A 166 26.10 37.23 -5.22
CA ILE A 166 27.10 37.13 -6.27
C ILE A 166 26.74 38.16 -7.34
N VAL A 167 27.64 39.10 -7.59
CA VAL A 167 27.44 40.09 -8.63
C VAL A 167 27.77 39.45 -9.97
N ILE A 168 26.82 39.48 -10.90
CA ILE A 168 26.97 38.97 -12.27
C ILE A 168 26.97 40.10 -13.31
N GLY A 169 26.53 41.31 -12.93
CA GLY A 169 26.54 42.53 -13.74
C GLY A 169 27.65 43.53 -13.37
N ALA A 170 27.52 44.77 -13.83
CA ALA A 170 28.41 45.88 -13.45
C ALA A 170 27.62 47.17 -13.20
N GLY A 171 27.63 47.65 -11.95
CA GLY A 171 26.87 48.82 -11.51
C GLY A 171 26.89 48.99 -9.99
N GLN A 172 26.01 49.84 -9.48
CA GLN A 172 25.98 50.23 -8.08
C GLN A 172 25.04 49.32 -7.28
N LEU A 173 25.53 48.75 -6.19
CA LEU A 173 24.75 47.98 -5.23
C LEU A 173 24.68 48.75 -3.91
N ASN A 174 23.48 48.98 -3.40
CA ASN A 174 23.27 49.59 -2.09
C ASN A 174 22.60 48.57 -1.16
N ILE A 175 23.05 48.54 0.10
CA ILE A 175 22.37 47.81 1.17
C ILE A 175 21.72 48.83 2.10
N LEU A 176 20.39 48.79 2.22
CA LEU A 176 19.61 49.73 3.02
C LEU A 176 18.96 48.99 4.18
N VAL A 177 19.49 49.17 5.38
CA VAL A 177 18.95 48.65 6.64
C VAL A 177 17.91 49.64 7.16
N ASP A 178 16.64 49.23 7.18
CA ASP A 178 15.50 50.07 7.57
C ASP A 178 15.48 51.47 6.91
N GLY A 179 15.92 51.53 5.64
CA GLY A 179 15.96 52.76 4.83
C GLY A 179 17.23 53.60 4.98
N LEU A 180 18.17 53.22 5.86
CA LEU A 180 19.50 53.82 5.97
C LEU A 180 20.54 52.84 5.43
N GLY A 181 21.43 53.29 4.56
CA GLY A 181 22.31 52.37 3.85
C GLY A 181 23.64 52.94 3.40
N ALA A 182 24.51 52.03 2.99
CA ALA A 182 25.79 52.33 2.37
C ALA A 182 25.85 51.68 0.99
N THR A 183 26.64 52.29 0.11
CA THR A 183 26.94 51.73 -1.20
C THR A 183 28.09 50.74 -1.07
N LEU A 184 27.88 49.52 -1.54
CA LEU A 184 28.95 48.53 -1.61
C LEU A 184 29.79 48.78 -2.86
N ASN A 185 31.08 49.01 -2.64
CA ASN A 185 32.07 49.18 -3.71
C ASN A 185 33.07 48.02 -3.70
N ALA A 186 33.81 47.85 -4.80
CA ALA A 186 34.96 46.95 -4.80
C ALA A 186 36.08 47.49 -3.88
N PRO A 187 37.01 46.65 -3.42
CA PRO A 187 38.10 47.07 -2.52
C PRO A 187 39.08 48.12 -3.08
N ASP A 188 38.99 48.42 -4.37
CA ASP A 188 39.75 49.49 -5.02
C ASP A 188 38.94 50.80 -5.11
N GLY A 189 37.76 50.86 -4.48
CA GLY A 189 36.83 51.98 -4.50
C GLY A 189 35.99 52.11 -5.78
N THR A 190 36.11 51.16 -6.72
CA THR A 190 35.30 51.15 -7.95
C THR A 190 33.94 50.47 -7.75
N LEU A 191 33.04 50.58 -8.72
CA LEU A 191 31.75 49.88 -8.66
C LEU A 191 31.95 48.36 -8.71
N LEU A 192 31.02 47.61 -8.12
CA LEU A 192 31.07 46.15 -8.16
C LEU A 192 30.90 45.62 -9.59
N SER A 193 31.78 44.69 -9.95
CA SER A 193 31.79 44.01 -11.25
C SER A 193 31.50 42.51 -11.11
N ASN A 194 31.27 41.85 -12.24
CA ASN A 194 31.05 40.41 -12.29
C ASN A 194 32.10 39.62 -11.49
N GLY A 195 31.64 38.66 -10.71
CA GLY A 195 32.43 37.72 -9.93
C GLY A 195 32.60 38.10 -8.46
N LYS A 196 32.26 39.34 -8.06
CA LYS A 196 32.32 39.77 -6.66
C LYS A 196 31.27 39.05 -5.83
N ARG A 197 31.67 38.58 -4.65
CA ARG A 197 30.82 37.82 -3.73
C ARG A 197 30.81 38.42 -2.36
N GLY A 198 29.71 38.24 -1.66
CA GLY A 198 29.69 38.44 -0.22
C GLY A 198 28.40 37.99 0.41
N MET A 199 28.24 38.38 1.66
CA MET A 199 27.23 37.87 2.58
C MET A 199 26.69 39.02 3.43
N VAL A 200 25.41 38.93 3.75
CA VAL A 200 24.80 39.76 4.79
C VAL A 200 24.23 38.87 5.88
N GLU A 201 24.56 39.18 7.13
CA GLU A 201 24.10 38.44 8.30
C GLU A 201 23.51 39.35 9.38
N LYS A 202 22.46 38.86 10.06
CA LYS A 202 21.89 39.45 11.27
C LYS A 202 22.53 38.81 12.49
N LYS A 203 23.08 39.60 13.41
CA LYS A 203 23.66 39.08 14.64
C LYS A 203 22.57 38.48 15.55
N ILE A 204 22.91 37.39 16.23
CA ILE A 204 22.05 36.79 17.25
C ILE A 204 21.86 37.80 18.39
N THR A 205 20.63 38.04 18.84
CA THR A 205 20.28 38.97 19.94
C THR A 205 20.53 40.47 19.71
N ALA A 206 20.79 40.91 18.47
CA ALA A 206 20.89 42.33 18.14
C ALA A 206 20.32 42.60 16.74
N ASP A 207 19.55 43.70 16.56
CA ASP A 207 19.04 44.12 15.24
C ASP A 207 20.11 44.76 14.34
N THR A 208 21.37 44.36 14.53
CA THR A 208 22.51 44.84 13.74
C THR A 208 22.82 43.84 12.63
N PHE A 209 22.97 44.38 11.42
CA PHE A 209 23.39 43.63 10.23
C PHE A 209 24.84 43.92 9.89
N TYR A 210 25.53 42.90 9.39
CA TYR A 210 26.90 43.00 8.89
C TYR A 210 26.92 42.54 7.44
N ALA A 211 27.48 43.37 6.57
CA ALA A 211 27.85 42.98 5.22
C ALA A 211 29.35 42.64 5.22
N SER A 212 29.72 41.51 4.63
CA SER A 212 31.11 41.05 4.52
C SER A 212 31.34 40.38 3.17
N GLY A 213 32.55 40.42 2.62
CA GLY A 213 32.85 39.85 1.32
C GLY A 213 33.94 40.59 0.56
N GLU A 214 33.98 40.40 -0.75
CA GLU A 214 34.88 41.09 -1.68
C GLU A 214 34.38 42.49 -2.04
N TRP A 215 33.87 43.21 -1.05
CA TRP A 215 33.36 44.56 -1.16
C TRP A 215 33.76 45.38 0.07
N GLU A 216 33.88 46.69 -0.13
CA GLU A 216 34.04 47.67 0.94
C GLU A 216 32.71 48.40 1.16
N VAL A 217 32.42 48.70 2.43
CA VAL A 217 31.20 49.38 2.92
C VAL A 217 31.51 50.83 3.24
#